data_AF-A0A433C3W2-F1
#
_entry.id   AF-A0A433C3W2-F1
#
_cell.length_a   1.000
_cell.length_b   1.000
_cell.length_c   1.000
_cell.angle_alpha   90.00
_cell.angle_beta   90.00
_cell.angle_gamma   90.00
#
_symmetry.space_group_name_H-M   'P 1'
#
loop_
_entity.id
_entity.type
_entity.pdbx_description
1 polymer ?
#
loop_
_entity_poly.entity_id
_entity_poly.type
_entity_poly.pdbx_seq_one_letter_code
_entity_poly.pdbx_strand_id
1 'polypeptide(L)'
;MNDKSAITAEMVAAAEMVLALHAYIRLIEAVVQGYQRKILLDMQARPAKDLRQFFLNSVVLDETQAYLLGDADRARFIIECNKPREAAGLLVESPEQCPLQVARNQLIDAESALLAAMEQHRRVGYLFGPGMVSTITHRTQMLALAVQMLTPHIRDAESILRDLVKKGMR
;
A
#
# COMPACT_ATOMS: atom_id res chain seq x y z
N MET A 1 -18.83 -30.72 22.74
CA MET A 1 -19.11 -29.58 21.82
C MET A 1 -17.78 -29.12 21.25
N ASN A 2 -17.49 -29.41 19.98
CA ASN A 2 -16.26 -28.99 19.32
C ASN A 2 -16.29 -27.48 19.12
N ASP A 3 -15.60 -26.76 20.01
CA ASP A 3 -15.36 -25.33 19.91
C ASP A 3 -14.37 -25.10 18.76
N LYS A 4 -14.89 -25.07 17.53
CA LYS A 4 -14.14 -24.55 16.38
C LYS A 4 -13.86 -23.08 16.72
N SER A 5 -12.59 -22.80 17.04
CA SER A 5 -12.02 -21.47 17.27
C SER A 5 -12.84 -20.36 16.59
N ALA A 6 -13.29 -19.38 17.37
CA ALA A 6 -14.00 -18.22 16.82
C ALA A 6 -13.16 -17.46 15.76
N ILE A 7 -11.84 -17.66 15.78
CA ILE A 7 -10.88 -17.19 14.78
C ILE A 7 -10.70 -18.23 13.68
N THR A 8 -10.94 -17.83 12.44
CA THR A 8 -10.75 -18.67 11.25
C THR A 8 -9.35 -18.47 10.65
N ALA A 9 -8.89 -19.45 9.85
CA ALA A 9 -7.63 -19.33 9.11
C ALA A 9 -7.64 -18.16 8.11
N GLU A 10 -8.82 -17.81 7.58
CA GLU A 10 -9.01 -16.69 6.66
C GLU A 10 -8.77 -15.34 7.36
N MET A 11 -9.30 -15.16 8.58
CA MET A 11 -9.05 -13.96 9.38
C MET A 11 -7.55 -13.78 9.65
N VAL A 12 -6.87 -14.87 10.07
CA VAL A 12 -5.43 -14.84 10.34
C VAL A 12 -4.65 -14.50 9.07
N ALA A 13 -4.95 -15.16 7.94
CA ALA A 13 -4.27 -14.89 6.67
C ALA A 13 -4.46 -13.45 6.18
N ALA A 14 -5.66 -12.87 6.35
CA ALA A 14 -5.93 -11.49 6.01
C ALA A 14 -5.14 -10.51 6.89
N ALA A 15 -5.05 -10.76 8.21
CA ALA A 15 -4.25 -9.94 9.11
C ALA A 15 -2.74 -10.04 8.82
N GLU A 16 -2.24 -11.24 8.53
CA GLU A 16 -0.85 -11.45 8.10
C GLU A 16 -0.52 -10.65 6.84
N MET A 17 -1.44 -10.64 5.87
CA MET A 17 -1.29 -9.85 4.63
C MET A 17 -1.21 -8.35 4.92
N VAL A 18 -2.10 -7.81 5.76
CA VAL A 18 -2.09 -6.40 6.16
C VAL A 18 -0.77 -6.03 6.85
N LEU A 19 -0.30 -6.85 7.80
CA LEU A 19 0.98 -6.62 8.49
C LEU A 19 2.16 -6.64 7.53
N ALA A 20 2.19 -7.62 6.62
CA ALA A 20 3.27 -7.76 5.65
C ALA A 20 3.31 -6.58 4.68
N LEU A 21 2.17 -6.13 4.17
CA LEU A 21 2.10 -4.98 3.27
C LEU A 21 2.48 -3.67 3.98
N HIS A 22 2.08 -3.47 5.24
CA HIS A 22 2.58 -2.35 6.04
C HIS A 22 4.10 -2.38 6.21
N ALA A 23 4.67 -3.56 6.50
CA ALA A 23 6.13 -3.72 6.63
C ALA A 23 6.84 -3.46 5.30
N TYR A 24 6.29 -3.98 4.19
CA TYR A 24 6.83 -3.80 2.85
C TYR A 24 6.80 -2.32 2.42
N ILE A 25 5.68 -1.63 2.61
CA ILE A 25 5.55 -0.20 2.33
C ILE A 25 6.61 0.59 3.09
N ARG A 26 6.76 0.35 4.41
CA ARG A 26 7.77 1.03 5.24
C ARG A 26 9.20 0.79 4.74
N LEU A 27 9.48 -0.40 4.21
CA LEU A 27 10.79 -0.75 3.69
C LEU A 27 11.11 0.00 2.38
N ILE A 28 10.14 0.07 1.47
CA ILE A 28 10.38 0.61 0.12
C ILE A 28 10.13 2.11 0.01
N GLU A 29 9.37 2.71 0.93
CA GLU A 29 8.94 4.11 0.83
C GLU A 29 10.12 5.08 0.70
N ALA A 30 11.10 5.00 1.59
CA ALA A 30 12.28 5.88 1.54
C ALA A 30 13.12 5.68 0.28
N VAL A 31 13.19 4.44 -0.23
CA VAL A 31 13.93 4.12 -1.47
C VAL A 31 13.22 4.75 -2.68
N VAL A 32 11.90 4.54 -2.77
CA VAL A 32 11.07 5.04 -3.87
C VAL A 32 11.05 6.56 -3.88
N GLN A 33 10.76 7.19 -2.75
CA GLN A 33 10.76 8.64 -2.62
C GLN A 33 12.13 9.25 -2.90
N GLY A 34 13.21 8.57 -2.48
CA GLY A 34 14.58 9.02 -2.70
C GLY A 34 14.92 9.20 -4.18
N TYR A 35 14.69 8.18 -5.00
CA TYR A 35 14.98 8.30 -6.44
C TYR A 35 13.96 9.19 -7.16
N GLN A 36 12.69 9.18 -6.79
CA GLN A 36 11.67 10.04 -7.41
C GLN A 36 11.99 11.51 -7.21
N ARG A 37 12.33 11.90 -5.98
CA ARG A 37 12.74 13.26 -5.67
C ARG A 37 13.98 13.68 -6.44
N LYS A 38 14.98 12.81 -6.53
CA LYS A 38 16.20 13.09 -7.31
C LYS A 38 15.89 13.34 -8.79
N ILE A 39 15.06 12.50 -9.40
CA ILE A 39 14.66 12.65 -10.81
C ILE A 39 13.90 13.96 -11.01
N LEU A 40 12.94 14.29 -10.14
CA LEU A 40 12.18 15.55 -10.21
C LEU A 40 13.10 16.78 -10.06
N LEU A 41 14.06 16.73 -9.13
CA LEU A 41 15.10 17.76 -8.97
C LEU A 41 15.94 17.93 -10.23
N ASP A 42 16.32 16.84 -10.90
CA ASP A 42 17.12 16.89 -12.13
C ASP A 42 16.30 17.39 -13.33
N MET A 43 15.00 17.05 -13.37
CA MET A 43 14.10 17.45 -14.46
C MET A 43 13.73 18.93 -14.43
N GLN A 44 13.64 19.53 -13.23
CA GLN A 44 13.14 20.90 -13.03
C GLN A 44 11.83 21.16 -13.79
N ALA A 45 10.95 20.15 -13.86
CA ALA A 45 9.73 20.19 -14.65
C ALA A 45 8.75 21.21 -14.05
N ARG A 46 8.11 22.00 -14.92
CA ARG A 46 7.04 22.93 -14.53
C ARG A 46 5.69 22.21 -14.62
N PRO A 47 4.68 22.66 -13.86
CA PRO A 47 3.32 22.17 -14.04
C PRO A 47 2.84 22.22 -15.49
N ALA A 48 1.92 21.31 -15.83
CA ALA A 48 1.23 21.23 -17.10
C ALA A 48 0.63 22.59 -17.49
N LYS A 49 0.57 22.87 -18.80
CA LYS A 49 0.30 24.22 -19.33
C LYS A 49 -1.01 24.82 -18.79
N ASP A 50 -2.04 24.00 -18.66
CA ASP A 50 -3.37 24.28 -18.13
C ASP A 50 -3.38 24.52 -16.61
N LEU A 51 -2.41 23.97 -15.87
CA LEU A 51 -2.27 24.12 -14.43
C LEU A 51 -1.35 25.31 -14.03
N ARG A 52 -0.53 25.82 -14.95
CA ARG A 52 0.45 26.89 -14.65
C ARG A 52 -0.14 28.16 -14.06
N GLN A 53 -1.40 28.49 -14.39
CA GLN A 53 -2.08 29.65 -13.83
C GLN A 53 -2.29 29.57 -12.31
N PHE A 54 -2.40 28.35 -11.76
CA PHE A 54 -2.58 28.10 -10.33
C PHE A 54 -1.24 27.94 -9.58
N PHE A 55 -0.17 27.66 -10.32
CA PHE A 55 1.14 27.28 -9.78
C PHE A 55 2.28 28.06 -10.45
N LEU A 56 2.11 29.38 -10.58
CA LEU A 56 3.02 30.29 -11.28
C LEU A 56 4.46 30.13 -10.77
N ASN A 57 5.41 29.94 -11.70
CA ASN A 57 6.84 29.80 -11.44
C ASN A 57 7.25 28.68 -10.48
N SER A 58 6.36 27.72 -10.22
CA SER A 58 6.70 26.54 -9.44
C SER A 58 7.39 25.48 -10.29
N VAL A 59 8.19 24.66 -9.61
CA VAL A 59 8.80 23.43 -10.14
C VAL A 59 8.22 22.28 -9.35
N VAL A 60 7.90 21.18 -10.04
CA VAL A 60 7.45 19.94 -9.41
C VAL A 60 8.68 19.22 -8.85
N LEU A 61 8.85 19.27 -7.53
CA LEU A 61 10.01 18.69 -6.82
C LEU A 61 9.63 17.53 -5.88
N ASP A 62 8.34 17.36 -5.64
CA ASP A 62 7.77 16.39 -4.71
C ASP A 62 6.99 15.34 -5.50
N GLU A 63 7.16 14.07 -5.15
CA GLU A 63 6.46 12.96 -5.77
C GLU A 63 4.93 13.06 -5.62
N THR A 64 4.45 13.65 -4.52
CA THR A 64 3.03 13.91 -4.28
C THR A 64 2.46 14.95 -5.24
N GLN A 65 3.33 15.74 -5.88
CA GLN A 65 2.97 16.73 -6.89
C GLN A 65 3.20 16.22 -8.32
N ALA A 66 3.64 14.97 -8.52
CA ALA A 66 3.87 14.42 -9.86
C ALA A 66 2.60 14.37 -10.73
N TYR A 67 1.41 14.49 -10.13
CA TYR A 67 0.16 14.68 -10.87
C TYR A 67 0.11 15.99 -11.66
N LEU A 68 0.91 17.01 -11.28
CA LEU A 68 1.02 18.30 -11.97
C LEU A 68 1.83 18.22 -13.28
N LEU A 69 2.58 17.14 -13.52
CA LEU A 69 3.38 16.97 -14.74
C LEU A 69 2.47 16.83 -15.96
N GLY A 70 2.82 17.52 -17.05
CA GLY A 70 2.23 17.28 -18.37
C GLY A 70 2.69 15.93 -18.94
N ASP A 71 2.00 15.44 -19.97
CA ASP A 71 2.20 14.09 -20.50
C ASP A 71 3.65 13.75 -20.88
N ALA A 72 4.34 14.68 -21.54
CA ALA A 72 5.74 14.48 -21.95
C ALA A 72 6.69 14.36 -20.75
N ASP A 73 6.56 15.24 -19.75
CA ASP A 73 7.38 15.20 -18.54
C ASP A 73 7.00 14.00 -17.67
N ARG A 74 5.72 13.60 -17.63
CA ARG A 74 5.27 12.39 -16.93
C ARG A 74 5.87 11.13 -17.56
N ALA A 75 5.84 11.01 -18.89
CA ALA A 75 6.43 9.88 -19.59
C ALA A 75 7.94 9.78 -19.32
N ARG A 76 8.65 10.92 -19.37
CA ARG A 76 10.06 10.99 -19.00
C ARG A 76 10.28 10.57 -17.55
N PHE A 77 9.51 11.10 -16.60
CA PHE A 77 9.62 10.76 -15.19
C PHE A 77 9.46 9.25 -14.93
N ILE A 78 8.47 8.61 -15.56
CA ILE A 78 8.24 7.16 -15.45
C ILE A 78 9.44 6.37 -16.00
N ILE A 79 9.95 6.74 -17.17
CA ILE A 79 11.11 6.07 -17.79
C ILE A 79 12.34 6.20 -16.90
N GLU A 80 12.63 7.39 -16.39
CA GLU A 80 13.79 7.64 -15.51
C GLU A 80 13.69 6.89 -14.18
N CYS A 81 12.47 6.57 -13.71
CA CYS A 81 12.26 5.76 -12.50
C CYS A 81 12.61 4.27 -12.69
N ASN A 82 12.66 3.75 -13.92
CA ASN A 82 12.88 2.31 -14.15
C ASN A 82 14.24 1.82 -13.69
N LYS A 83 15.31 2.52 -14.09
CA LYS A 83 16.68 2.13 -13.75
C LYS A 83 16.95 2.09 -12.24
N PRO A 84 16.62 3.13 -11.44
CA PRO A 84 16.80 3.06 -9.99
C PRO A 84 15.86 2.06 -9.32
N ARG A 85 14.63 1.87 -9.83
CA ARG A 85 13.71 0.82 -9.35
C ARG A 85 14.33 -0.58 -9.49
N GLU A 86 14.85 -0.90 -10.66
CA GLU A 86 15.50 -2.18 -10.95
C GLU A 86 16.79 -2.37 -10.14
N ALA A 87 17.60 -1.32 -10.00
CA ALA A 87 18.80 -1.35 -9.15
C ALA A 87 18.47 -1.58 -7.68
N ALA A 88 17.31 -1.13 -7.21
CA ALA A 88 16.79 -1.40 -5.88
C ALA A 88 16.13 -2.78 -5.73
N GLY A 89 16.05 -3.56 -6.80
CA GLY A 89 15.40 -4.88 -6.80
C GLY A 89 13.89 -4.83 -6.64
N LEU A 90 13.25 -3.69 -6.90
CA LEU A 90 11.81 -3.50 -6.74
C LEU A 90 11.06 -4.02 -7.98
N LEU A 91 10.25 -5.05 -7.77
CA LEU A 91 9.50 -5.72 -8.83
C LEU A 91 8.10 -5.13 -8.97
N VAL A 92 7.67 -5.03 -10.22
CA VAL A 92 6.34 -4.56 -10.64
C VAL A 92 5.93 -5.35 -11.89
N GLU A 93 4.63 -5.46 -12.14
CA GLU A 93 4.12 -6.20 -13.30
C GLU A 93 4.38 -5.46 -14.61
N SER A 94 4.35 -4.12 -14.57
CA SER A 94 4.64 -3.26 -15.71
C SER A 94 5.64 -2.17 -15.34
N PRO A 95 6.59 -1.81 -16.24
CA PRO A 95 7.55 -0.73 -16.01
C PRO A 95 6.93 0.63 -15.67
N GLU A 96 5.67 0.86 -16.05
CA GLU A 96 4.97 2.12 -15.77
C GLU A 96 4.46 2.22 -14.33
N GLN A 97 4.45 1.11 -13.59
CA GLN A 97 3.92 1.08 -12.24
C GLN A 97 4.93 1.62 -11.22
N CYS A 98 4.44 2.46 -10.32
CA CYS A 98 5.17 2.83 -9.12
C CYS A 98 5.03 1.70 -8.07
N PRO A 99 6.13 1.08 -7.60
CA PRO A 99 6.07 -0.01 -6.62
C PRO A 99 5.33 0.38 -5.33
N LEU A 100 5.57 1.61 -4.85
CA LEU A 100 4.92 2.14 -3.65
C LEU A 100 3.40 2.29 -3.84
N GLN A 101 2.96 2.72 -5.03
CA GLN A 101 1.53 2.83 -5.33
C GLN A 101 0.87 1.45 -5.44
N VAL A 102 1.54 0.49 -6.08
CA VAL A 102 1.05 -0.90 -6.17
C VAL A 102 0.88 -1.49 -4.77
N ALA A 103 1.89 -1.35 -3.90
CA ALA A 103 1.83 -1.84 -2.53
C ALA A 103 0.71 -1.17 -1.71
N ARG A 104 0.51 0.14 -1.87
CA ARG A 104 -0.59 0.87 -1.20
C ARG A 104 -1.97 0.40 -1.67
N ASN A 105 -2.14 0.15 -2.97
CA ASN A 105 -3.40 -0.40 -3.49
C ASN A 105 -3.66 -1.81 -2.93
N GLN A 106 -2.64 -2.68 -2.93
CA GLN A 106 -2.73 -4.01 -2.33
C GLN A 106 -3.06 -3.94 -0.83
N LEU A 107 -2.55 -2.95 -0.10
CA LEU A 107 -2.90 -2.75 1.31
C LEU A 107 -4.38 -2.40 1.48
N ILE A 108 -4.93 -1.52 0.65
CA ILE A 108 -6.37 -1.18 0.68
C ILE A 108 -7.22 -2.43 0.45
N ASP A 109 -6.83 -3.28 -0.50
CA ASP A 109 -7.51 -4.55 -0.78
C ASP A 109 -7.40 -5.52 0.41
N ALA A 110 -6.21 -5.66 0.99
CA ALA A 110 -5.96 -6.53 2.14
C ALA A 110 -6.71 -6.09 3.40
N GLU A 111 -6.76 -4.79 3.67
CA GLU A 111 -7.56 -4.21 4.76
C GLU A 111 -9.05 -4.50 4.56
N SER A 112 -9.54 -4.35 3.33
CA SER A 112 -10.94 -4.61 3.02
C SER A 112 -11.28 -6.10 3.18
N ALA A 113 -10.38 -6.98 2.75
CA ALA A 113 -10.48 -8.43 2.98
C ALA A 113 -10.47 -8.78 4.47
N LEU A 114 -9.63 -8.12 5.28
CA LEU A 114 -9.58 -8.31 6.73
C LEU A 114 -10.92 -7.92 7.40
N LEU A 115 -11.48 -6.77 7.05
CA LEU A 115 -12.77 -6.34 7.60
C LEU A 115 -13.89 -7.31 7.21
N ALA A 116 -13.93 -7.75 5.95
CA ALA A 116 -14.90 -8.73 5.47
C ALA A 116 -14.76 -10.09 6.18
N ALA A 117 -13.53 -10.56 6.41
CA ALA A 117 -13.27 -11.79 7.16
C ALA A 117 -13.73 -11.64 8.63
N MET A 118 -13.45 -10.49 9.25
CA MET A 118 -13.84 -10.22 10.64
C MET A 118 -15.35 -10.04 10.81
N GLU A 119 -16.09 -9.60 9.79
CA GLU A 119 -17.56 -9.57 9.79
C GLU A 119 -18.17 -10.96 10.01
N GLN A 120 -17.46 -12.02 9.59
CA GLN A 120 -17.88 -13.41 9.83
C GLN A 120 -17.57 -13.92 11.25
N HIS A 121 -16.92 -13.10 12.09
CA HIS A 121 -16.59 -13.50 13.46
C HIS A 121 -17.84 -13.69 14.31
N ARG A 122 -18.01 -14.90 14.85
CA ARG A 122 -19.25 -15.35 15.50
C ARG A 122 -19.75 -14.46 16.66
N ARG A 123 -18.84 -13.79 17.37
CA ARG A 123 -19.18 -12.98 18.57
C ARG A 123 -19.08 -11.48 18.36
N VAL A 124 -18.31 -11.02 17.38
CA VAL A 124 -17.97 -9.59 17.23
C VAL A 124 -18.09 -9.10 15.79
N GLY A 125 -18.50 -9.95 14.85
CA GLY A 125 -18.59 -9.61 13.44
C GLY A 125 -19.51 -8.43 13.16
N TYR A 126 -20.54 -8.24 14.00
CA TYR A 126 -21.43 -7.08 13.94
C TYR A 126 -20.70 -5.73 14.08
N LEU A 127 -19.49 -5.69 14.65
CA LEU A 127 -18.68 -4.47 14.76
C LEU A 127 -17.99 -4.11 13.44
N PHE A 128 -17.80 -5.07 12.54
CA PHE A 128 -17.01 -4.92 11.30
C PHE A 128 -17.87 -4.69 10.06
N GLY A 129 -19.21 -4.69 10.20
CA GLY A 129 -20.12 -4.48 9.09
C GLY A 129 -20.11 -3.04 8.53
N PRO A 130 -20.68 -2.83 7.32
CA PRO A 130 -20.64 -1.55 6.61
C PRO A 130 -21.22 -0.35 7.38
N GLY A 131 -22.18 -0.60 8.28
CA GLY A 131 -22.80 0.45 9.11
C GLY A 131 -21.87 1.01 10.19
N MET A 132 -20.89 0.22 10.65
CA MET A 132 -19.93 0.61 11.69
C MET A 132 -18.66 1.23 11.10
N VAL A 133 -18.27 0.78 9.89
CA VAL A 133 -17.11 1.29 9.14
C VAL A 133 -17.54 2.41 8.19
N SER A 134 -18.17 3.45 8.73
CA SER A 134 -18.76 4.55 7.94
C SER A 134 -17.81 5.72 7.66
N THR A 135 -16.70 5.81 8.39
CA THR A 135 -15.69 6.88 8.24
C THR A 135 -14.29 6.31 8.13
N ILE A 136 -13.35 7.09 7.59
CA ILE A 136 -11.93 6.72 7.55
C ILE A 136 -11.39 6.46 8.96
N THR A 137 -11.77 7.29 9.94
CA THR A 137 -11.36 7.12 11.35
C THR A 137 -11.86 5.79 11.92
N HIS A 138 -13.14 5.46 11.72
CA HIS A 138 -13.69 4.18 12.18
C HIS A 138 -13.00 3.01 11.48
N ARG A 139 -12.73 3.11 10.17
CA ARG A 139 -11.99 2.09 9.43
C ARG A 139 -10.63 1.82 10.06
N THR A 140 -9.84 2.86 10.34
CA THR A 140 -8.52 2.72 10.97
C THR A 140 -8.62 2.08 12.35
N GLN A 141 -9.59 2.48 13.18
CA GLN A 141 -9.80 1.91 14.51
C GLN A 141 -10.21 0.43 14.45
N MET A 142 -11.11 0.08 13.53
CA MET A 142 -11.59 -1.29 13.35
C MET A 142 -10.49 -2.21 12.82
N LEU A 143 -9.66 -1.74 11.89
CA LEU A 143 -8.49 -2.49 11.43
C LEU A 143 -7.50 -2.75 12.56
N ALA A 144 -7.20 -1.73 13.37
CA ALA A 144 -6.32 -1.87 14.53
C ALA A 144 -6.87 -2.89 15.54
N LEU A 145 -8.18 -2.85 15.82
CA LEU A 145 -8.83 -3.82 16.69
C LEU A 145 -8.76 -5.24 16.11
N ALA A 146 -9.05 -5.42 14.82
CA ALA A 146 -8.95 -6.72 14.15
C ALA A 146 -7.54 -7.31 14.27
N VAL A 147 -6.51 -6.53 13.96
CA VAL A 147 -5.11 -6.96 14.08
C VAL A 147 -4.77 -7.32 15.53
N GLN A 148 -5.18 -6.52 16.51
CA GLN A 148 -4.93 -6.82 17.93
C GLN A 148 -5.60 -8.13 18.37
N MET A 149 -6.83 -8.37 17.95
CA MET A 149 -7.56 -9.61 18.25
C MET A 149 -6.89 -10.85 17.63
N LEU A 150 -6.31 -10.69 16.44
CA LEU A 150 -5.70 -11.79 15.70
C LEU A 150 -4.22 -12.01 16.03
N THR A 151 -3.55 -11.02 16.63
CA THR A 151 -2.11 -11.07 16.97
C THR A 151 -1.67 -12.37 17.63
N PRO A 152 -2.39 -12.94 18.62
CA PRO A 152 -1.99 -14.20 19.25
C PRO A 152 -2.00 -15.44 18.32
N HIS A 153 -2.65 -15.33 17.17
CA HIS A 153 -2.82 -16.41 16.19
C HIS A 153 -1.95 -16.23 14.94
N ILE A 154 -1.27 -15.09 14.82
CA ILE A 154 -0.40 -14.76 13.69
C ILE A 154 0.90 -15.57 13.77
N ARG A 155 1.35 -16.09 12.64
CA ARG A 155 2.59 -16.86 12.54
C ARG A 155 3.82 -15.96 12.72
N ASP A 156 4.98 -16.58 12.93
CA ASP A 156 6.23 -15.83 12.96
C ASP A 156 6.52 -15.15 11.60
N ALA A 157 7.26 -14.04 11.66
CA ALA A 157 7.54 -13.22 10.47
C ALA A 157 8.27 -13.99 9.36
N GLU A 158 9.17 -14.92 9.70
CA GLU A 158 9.93 -15.69 8.72
C GLU A 158 9.01 -16.64 7.93
N SER A 159 8.07 -17.29 8.61
CA SER A 159 7.05 -18.13 7.99
C SER A 159 6.13 -17.34 7.06
N ILE A 160 5.69 -16.14 7.49
CA ILE A 160 4.87 -15.25 6.65
C ILE A 160 5.64 -14.85 5.40
N LEU A 161 6.86 -14.32 5.56
CA LEU A 161 7.68 -13.84 4.43
C LEU A 161 7.96 -14.97 3.41
N ARG A 162 8.27 -16.18 3.88
CA ARG A 162 8.48 -17.34 2.99
C ARG A 162 7.26 -17.64 2.13
N ASP A 163 6.07 -17.58 2.69
CA ASP A 163 4.84 -17.85 1.95
C ASP A 163 4.50 -16.74 0.95
N LEU A 164 4.79 -15.49 1.30
CA LEU A 164 4.55 -14.35 0.41
C LEU A 164 5.47 -14.39 -0.81
N VAL A 165 6.75 -14.72 -0.61
CA VAL A 165 7.71 -14.92 -1.71
C VAL A 165 7.27 -16.05 -2.63
N LYS A 166 6.70 -17.15 -2.08
CA LYS A 166 6.14 -18.26 -2.88
C LYS A 166 4.90 -17.85 -3.67
N LYS A 167 4.03 -17.01 -3.09
CA LYS A 167 2.80 -16.52 -3.72
C LYS A 167 3.02 -15.39 -4.74
N GLY A 168 4.28 -14.97 -4.93
CA GLY A 168 4.62 -13.98 -5.94
C GLY A 168 4.51 -12.52 -5.46
N MET A 169 4.31 -12.27 -4.16
CA MET A 169 4.67 -10.96 -3.61
C MET A 169 6.19 -10.90 -3.57
N ARG A 170 6.76 -10.23 -4.55
CA ARG A 170 8.18 -9.95 -4.68
C ARG A 170 8.37 -8.48 -5.01
#